data_AF-A0A699RKA7-F1
#
_entry.id   AF-A0A699RKA7-F1
#
_cell.length_a   1.000
_cell.length_b   1.000
_cell.length_c   1.000
_cell.angle_alpha   90.00
_cell.angle_beta   90.00
_cell.angle_gamma   90.00
#
_symmetry.space_group_name_H-M   'P 1'
#
loop_
_entity.id
_entity.type
_entity.pdbx_description
1 polymer ?
#
loop_
_entity_poly.entity_id
_entity_poly.type
_entity_poly.pdbx_seq_one_letter_code
_entity_poly.pdbx_strand_id
1 'polypeptide(L)'
;MLKVSPWKGFVRFGKRGKLNPRYVGPFKVLERIRDVSYKLDLPEELNKVHNTFHVSNLKKCHADEPLTVPLDGLHFDDKLQFVEEQVEIMDREVKRLKRSRIPLVKIRWNSKRGPE
;
A
#
# COMPACT_ATOMS: atom_id res chain seq x y z
N MET A 1 18.17 -5.38 -6.76
CA MET A 1 16.86 -4.71 -6.56
C MET A 1 16.55 -4.62 -5.08
N LEU A 2 15.86 -3.56 -4.64
CA LEU A 2 15.50 -3.33 -3.24
C LEU A 2 13.99 -3.20 -3.09
N LYS A 3 13.43 -3.71 -1.99
CA LYS A 3 12.04 -3.48 -1.60
C LYS A 3 11.96 -2.36 -0.58
N VAL A 4 10.92 -1.53 -0.67
CA VAL A 4 10.69 -0.43 0.28
C VAL A 4 9.59 -0.79 1.25
N SER A 5 9.75 -0.39 2.51
CA SER A 5 8.68 -0.41 3.51
C SER A 5 8.18 1.01 3.75
N PRO A 6 6.89 1.16 4.10
CA PRO A 6 6.37 2.45 4.52
C PRO A 6 7.04 2.88 5.82
N TRP A 7 7.16 4.19 6.00
CA TRP A 7 7.76 4.76 7.20
C TRP A 7 6.87 4.48 8.41
N LYS A 8 7.46 4.51 9.61
CA LYS A 8 6.72 4.29 10.85
C LYS A 8 5.59 5.34 10.96
N GLY A 9 4.33 4.89 10.89
CA GLY A 9 3.13 5.76 10.89
C GLY A 9 2.45 5.93 9.53
N PHE A 10 3.10 5.54 8.44
CA PHE A 10 2.47 5.48 7.11
C PHE A 10 1.70 4.18 6.93
N VAL A 11 0.58 4.26 6.20
CA VAL A 11 -0.28 3.11 5.90
C VAL A 11 0.54 2.07 5.12
N ARG A 12 0.40 0.79 5.51
CA ARG A 12 1.05 -0.31 4.78
C ARG A 12 0.60 -0.26 3.33
N PHE A 13 1.53 -0.31 2.40
CA PHE A 13 1.19 -0.44 1.00
C PHE A 13 0.45 -1.78 0.75
N GLY A 14 -0.64 -1.75 0.00
CA GLY A 14 -1.47 -2.91 -0.29
C GLY A 14 -2.72 -2.99 0.57
N LYS A 15 -3.40 -4.14 0.59
CA LYS A 15 -4.69 -4.30 1.29
C LYS A 15 -4.50 -4.05 2.80
N ARG A 16 -5.59 -3.72 3.51
CA ARG A 16 -5.62 -3.75 4.98
C ARG A 16 -6.01 -5.15 5.45
N GLY A 17 -5.23 -5.80 6.32
CA GLY A 17 -5.49 -7.20 6.70
C GLY A 17 -4.28 -7.97 7.21
N LYS A 18 -4.54 -9.16 7.76
CA LYS A 18 -3.60 -10.00 8.54
C LYS A 18 -2.40 -10.54 7.75
N LEU A 19 -2.46 -10.54 6.41
CA LEU A 19 -1.43 -11.13 5.51
C LEU A 19 -0.83 -10.15 4.51
N ASN A 20 -0.90 -8.85 4.76
CA ASN A 20 -0.39 -7.88 3.79
C ASN A 20 1.12 -7.76 3.79
N PRO A 21 1.75 -7.74 2.61
CA PRO A 21 3.19 -7.62 2.50
C PRO A 21 3.65 -6.29 3.11
N ARG A 22 4.65 -6.36 3.99
CA ARG A 22 5.23 -5.16 4.62
C ARG A 22 6.06 -4.32 3.65
N TYR A 23 6.62 -4.96 2.63
CA TYR A 23 7.49 -4.34 1.65
C TYR A 23 6.87 -4.43 0.26
N VAL A 24 7.04 -3.38 -0.52
CA VAL A 24 6.55 -3.29 -1.89
C VAL A 24 7.69 -3.26 -2.87
N GLY A 25 7.43 -3.92 -3.99
CA GLY A 25 8.17 -3.81 -5.24
C GLY A 25 9.60 -4.29 -5.12
N PRO A 26 10.16 -4.89 -6.15
CA PRO A 26 11.56 -4.70 -6.43
C PRO A 26 11.74 -3.39 -7.19
N PHE A 27 12.39 -2.40 -6.59
CA PHE A 27 12.83 -1.18 -7.28
C PHE A 27 14.30 -1.27 -7.62
N LYS A 28 14.67 -0.67 -8.76
CA LYS A 28 16.08 -0.54 -9.17
C LYS A 28 16.74 0.56 -8.33
N VAL A 29 18.03 0.40 -8.04
CA VAL A 29 18.81 1.44 -7.35
C VAL A 29 19.39 2.35 -8.42
N LEU A 30 19.06 3.64 -8.37
CA LEU A 30 19.63 4.65 -9.26
C LEU A 30 21.00 5.11 -8.74
N GLU A 31 21.06 5.43 -7.45
CA GLU A 31 22.26 6.00 -6.83
C GLU A 31 22.32 5.64 -5.35
N ARG A 32 23.52 5.49 -4.80
CA ARG A 32 23.74 5.40 -3.35
C ARG A 32 24.14 6.78 -2.82
N ILE A 33 23.27 7.41 -2.04
CA ILE A 33 23.53 8.69 -1.40
C ILE A 33 24.12 8.44 -0.02
N ARG A 34 25.43 8.68 0.13
CA ARG A 34 26.18 8.39 1.36
C ARG A 34 26.07 6.91 1.75
N ASP A 35 26.51 6.56 2.94
CA ASP A 35 26.55 5.16 3.34
C ASP A 35 25.18 4.55 3.66
N VAL A 36 24.20 5.40 4.04
CA VAL A 36 22.93 4.98 4.66
C VAL A 36 21.68 5.27 3.84
N SER A 37 21.79 5.93 2.68
CA SER A 37 20.63 6.27 1.85
C SER A 37 20.80 5.80 0.41
N TYR A 38 19.70 5.37 -0.20
CA TYR A 38 19.67 4.93 -1.59
C TYR A 38 18.54 5.64 -2.33
N LYS A 39 18.84 6.15 -3.53
CA LYS A 39 17.85 6.58 -4.51
C LYS A 39 17.37 5.37 -5.29
N LEU A 40 16.06 5.21 -5.36
CA LEU A 40 15.41 4.14 -6.11
C LEU A 40 14.68 4.70 -7.31
N ASP A 41 14.59 3.87 -8.34
CA ASP A 41 13.75 4.10 -9.51
C ASP A 41 12.31 3.77 -9.13
N LEU A 42 11.54 4.82 -8.81
CA LEU A 42 10.13 4.68 -8.45
C LEU A 42 9.26 4.94 -9.69
N PRO A 43 8.23 4.13 -9.91
CA PRO A 43 7.31 4.33 -11.03
C PRO A 43 6.35 5.48 -10.71
N GLU A 44 5.66 5.98 -11.74
CA GLU A 44 4.87 7.22 -11.68
C GLU A 44 3.75 7.17 -10.63
N GLU A 45 3.23 5.99 -10.27
CA GLU A 45 2.22 5.84 -9.22
C GLU A 45 2.73 6.25 -7.84
N LEU A 46 4.06 6.26 -7.66
CA LEU A 46 4.75 6.64 -6.43
C LEU A 46 5.48 8.00 -6.55
N ASN A 47 5.21 8.80 -7.58
CA ASN A 47 5.91 10.09 -7.80
C ASN A 47 5.74 11.07 -6.62
N LYS A 48 4.64 10.97 -5.85
CA LYS A 48 4.45 11.78 -4.63
C LYS A 48 5.43 11.39 -3.50
N VAL A 49 6.00 10.19 -3.53
CA VAL A 49 6.93 9.69 -2.52
C VAL A 49 8.36 10.05 -2.91
N HIS A 50 9.14 10.54 -1.95
CA HIS A 50 10.56 10.78 -2.18
C HIS A 50 11.27 9.48 -2.57
N ASN A 51 12.00 9.52 -3.68
CA ASN A 51 12.75 8.39 -4.21
C ASN A 51 13.99 8.01 -3.39
N THR A 52 14.33 8.77 -2.35
CA THR A 52 15.47 8.54 -1.46
C THR A 52 15.02 7.85 -0.17
N PHE A 53 15.56 6.67 0.10
CA PHE A 53 15.21 5.85 1.25
C PHE A 53 16.43 5.55 2.12
N HIS A 54 16.23 5.61 3.44
CA HIS A 54 17.22 5.14 4.41
C HIS A 54 17.28 3.61 4.43
N VAL A 55 18.46 3.03 4.68
CA VAL A 55 18.70 1.58 4.73
C VAL A 55 17.73 0.80 5.63
N SER A 56 17.25 1.42 6.72
CA SER A 56 16.27 0.80 7.63
C SER A 56 14.92 0.50 6.98
N ASN A 57 14.58 1.23 5.92
CA ASN A 57 13.31 1.11 5.21
C ASN A 57 13.43 0.16 4.01
N LEU A 58 14.63 -0.34 3.73
CA LEU A 58 14.96 -1.15 2.57
C LEU A 58 15.16 -2.61 2.95
N LYS A 59 14.71 -3.52 2.08
CA LYS A 59 14.97 -4.95 2.19
C LYS A 59 15.52 -5.48 0.87
N LYS A 60 16.58 -6.30 0.93
CA LYS A 60 17.13 -6.95 -0.26
C LYS A 60 16.06 -7.81 -0.93
N CYS A 61 15.85 -7.61 -2.22
CA CYS A 61 14.99 -8.48 -3.02
C CYS A 61 15.84 -9.61 -3.61
N HIS A 62 15.46 -10.86 -3.32
CA HIS A 62 16.10 -12.08 -3.83
C HIS A 62 15.33 -12.70 -5.00
N ALA A 63 14.21 -12.10 -5.42
CA ALA A 63 13.50 -12.54 -6.61
C ALA A 63 14.22 -12.00 -7.84
N ASP A 64 14.63 -12.91 -8.73
CA ASP A 64 15.22 -12.59 -10.03
C ASP A 64 14.17 -12.10 -11.04
N GLU A 65 12.90 -12.37 -10.75
CA GLU A 65 11.75 -11.99 -11.56
C GLU A 65 10.95 -10.87 -10.87
N PRO A 66 10.46 -9.86 -11.60
CA PRO A 66 9.60 -8.85 -11.03
C PRO A 66 8.26 -9.52 -10.71
N LEU A 67 8.16 -10.09 -9.51
CA LEU A 67 6.89 -10.24 -8.81
C LEU A 67 6.41 -8.83 -8.48
N THR A 68 6.03 -8.11 -9.54
CA THR A 68 5.38 -6.82 -9.52
C THR A 68 4.08 -7.13 -8.82
N VAL A 69 4.02 -6.89 -7.51
CA VAL A 69 2.73 -6.56 -6.92
C VAL A 69 2.29 -5.35 -7.72
N PRO A 70 1.30 -5.47 -8.62
CA PRO A 70 0.93 -4.39 -9.50
C PRO A 70 0.55 -3.20 -8.62
N LEU A 71 1.24 -2.10 -8.86
CA LEU A 71 1.07 -0.83 -8.13
C LEU A 71 -0.13 -0.05 -8.65
N ASP A 72 -0.79 -0.59 -9.68
CA ASP A 72 -1.90 -0.08 -10.49
C ASP A 72 -3.21 0.28 -9.73
N GLY A 73 -3.14 0.27 -8.39
CA GLY A 73 -4.20 0.70 -7.48
C GLY A 73 -3.71 1.40 -6.22
N LEU A 74 -2.42 1.74 -6.11
CA LEU A 74 -1.84 2.50 -5.00
C LEU A 74 -2.01 4.01 -5.24
N HIS A 75 -3.22 4.52 -5.06
CA HIS A 75 -3.46 5.96 -5.10
C HIS A 75 -3.12 6.61 -3.75
N PHE A 76 -2.22 7.59 -3.76
CA PHE A 76 -1.84 8.36 -2.57
C PHE A 76 -2.50 9.74 -2.58
N ASP A 77 -3.20 10.05 -1.50
CA ASP A 77 -3.66 11.41 -1.20
C ASP A 77 -2.47 12.36 -0.96
N ASP A 78 -2.69 13.67 -0.94
CA ASP A 78 -1.67 14.70 -0.72
C ASP A 78 -1.01 14.59 0.66
N LYS A 79 -1.67 13.89 1.59
CA LYS A 79 -1.11 13.49 2.89
C LYS A 79 -0.32 12.17 2.85
N LEU A 80 -0.05 11.64 1.65
CA LEU A 80 0.62 10.36 1.40
C LEU A 80 -0.05 9.16 2.08
N GLN A 81 -1.37 9.26 2.31
CA GLN A 81 -2.18 8.17 2.82
C GLN A 81 -2.71 7.34 1.64
N PHE A 82 -2.68 6.01 1.79
CA PHE A 82 -3.32 5.11 0.84
C PHE A 82 -4.84 5.22 0.99
N VAL A 83 -5.53 5.69 -0.05
CA VAL A 83 -6.98 5.85 -0.03
C VAL A 83 -7.62 4.77 -0.90
N GLU A 84 -8.26 3.79 -0.25
CA GLU A 84 -9.20 2.90 -0.95
C GLU A 84 -10.49 3.70 -1.21
N GLU A 85 -10.85 3.86 -2.47
CA GLU A 85 -12.05 4.57 -2.89
C GLU A 85 -13.31 3.73 -2.56
N GLN A 86 -14.30 4.35 -1.92
CA GLN A 86 -15.61 3.73 -1.71
C GLN A 86 -16.40 3.83 -3.01
N VAL A 87 -16.73 2.68 -3.61
CA VAL A 87 -17.48 2.65 -4.88
C VAL A 87 -18.96 2.84 -4.60
N GLU A 88 -19.49 2.04 -3.68
CA GLU A 88 -20.94 1.98 -3.47
C GLU A 88 -21.28 1.39 -2.10
N ILE A 89 -22.34 1.88 -1.49
CA ILE A 89 -22.96 1.24 -0.34
C ILE A 89 -23.89 0.15 -0.87
N MET A 90 -23.48 -1.11 -0.73
CA MET A 90 -24.25 -2.25 -1.21
C MET A 90 -25.47 -2.55 -0.36
N ASP A 91 -25.36 -2.35 0.96
CA ASP A 91 -26.42 -2.75 1.88
C ASP A 91 -26.34 -2.00 3.21
N ARG A 92 -27.47 -1.92 3.89
CA ARG A 92 -27.60 -1.35 5.24
C ARG A 92 -28.44 -2.29 6.10
N GLU A 93 -27.84 -2.84 7.15
CA GLU A 93 -28.53 -3.72 8.09
C GLU A 93 -28.50 -3.10 9.49
N VAL A 94 -29.55 -3.24 10.28
CA VAL A 94 -29.55 -2.79 11.67
C VAL A 94 -29.50 -4.00 12.59
N LYS A 95 -28.32 -4.24 13.18
CA LYS A 95 -28.14 -5.34 14.13
C LYS A 95 -28.73 -4.94 15.48
N ARG A 96 -29.75 -5.69 15.91
CA ARG A 96 -30.41 -5.50 17.21
C ARG A 96 -29.71 -6.34 18.28
N LEU A 97 -29.17 -5.68 19.29
CA LEU A 97 -28.66 -6.29 20.52
C LEU A 97 -29.68 -6.12 21.64
N LYS A 98 -29.46 -6.77 22.79
CA LYS A 98 -30.39 -6.73 23.96
C LYS A 98 -30.78 -5.31 24.40
N ARG A 99 -29.92 -4.30 24.22
CA ARG A 99 -30.17 -2.91 24.64
C ARG A 99 -29.86 -1.85 23.57
N SER A 100 -29.40 -2.22 22.38
CA SER A 100 -28.97 -1.26 21.37
C SER A 100 -29.27 -1.71 19.95
N ARG A 101 -29.29 -0.75 19.03
CA ARG A 101 -29.44 -0.97 17.59
C ARG A 101 -28.20 -0.38 16.92
N ILE A 102 -27.44 -1.21 16.21
CA ILE A 102 -26.22 -0.79 15.54
C ILE A 102 -26.48 -0.81 14.03
N PRO A 103 -26.51 0.35 13.35
CA PRO A 103 -26.55 0.38 11.90
C PRO A 103 -25.19 -0.10 11.35
N LEU A 104 -25.24 -1.18 10.59
CA LEU A 104 -24.14 -1.74 9.82
C LEU A 104 -24.33 -1.35 8.37
N VAL A 105 -23.23 -1.03 7.69
CA VAL A 105 -23.22 -0.67 6.28
C VAL A 105 -22.24 -1.59 5.58
N LYS A 106 -22.71 -2.26 4.53
CA LYS A 106 -21.88 -3.05 3.63
C LYS A 106 -21.41 -2.15 2.50
N ILE A 107 -20.11 -1.91 2.43
CA ILE A 107 -19.50 -1.02 1.44
C ILE A 107 -18.71 -1.85 0.44
N ARG A 108 -18.94 -1.61 -0.85
CA ARG A 108 -18.10 -2.07 -1.95
C ARG A 108 -16.94 -1.10 -2.10
N TRP A 109 -15.73 -1.62 -1.90
CA TRP A 109 -14.49 -0.87 -2.08
C TRP A 109 -13.96 -1.07 -3.51
N ASN A 110 -13.28 -0.05 -4.06
CA ASN A 110 -12.63 -0.11 -5.38
C ASN A 110 -11.31 -0.89 -5.29
N SER A 111 -11.37 -2.10 -4.75
CA SER A 111 -10.26 -3.04 -4.86
C SER A 111 -10.32 -3.57 -6.28
N LYS A 112 -9.43 -3.10 -7.17
CA LYS A 112 -9.28 -3.60 -8.56
C LYS A 112 -9.01 -5.12 -8.68
N ARG A 113 -9.17 -5.95 -7.63
CA ARG A 113 -8.85 -7.38 -7.63
C ARG A 113 -9.77 -8.27 -6.78
N GLY A 114 -10.57 -9.06 -7.49
CA GLY A 114 -10.95 -10.44 -7.18
C GLY A 114 -10.71 -11.30 -8.44
N PRO A 115 -10.62 -12.63 -8.34
CA PRO A 115 -10.76 -13.48 -9.53
C PRO A 115 -12.19 -13.33 -10.06
N GLU A 116 -12.35 -13.30 -11.38
CA GLU A 116 -13.65 -13.56 -12.04
C GLU A 116 -14.21 -14.93 -11.62
#